data_AF-A0A7X9FGR9-F1
#
_entry.id   AF-A0A7X9FGR9-F1
#
_cell.length_a   1.000
_cell.length_b   1.000
_cell.length_c   1.000
_cell.angle_alpha   90.00
_cell.angle_beta   90.00
_cell.angle_gamma   90.00
#
_symmetry.space_group_name_H-M   'P 1'
#
loop_
_entity.id
_entity.type
_entity.pdbx_description
1 polymer ?
#
loop_
_entity_poly.entity_id
_entity_poly.type
_entity_poly.pdbx_seq_one_letter_code
_entity_poly.pdbx_strand_id
1 'polypeptide(L)'
;MTRSELLNDLEQSLTRLVDGMLVDKGRSIEFLTRLDRLDDIAIDMARGINADARLAGFFADNTPWLLDEDLTTAQKGRAGTLFAEITDLLAARTDEEGLKLGREAEEWSRAMGGRPLRLVLRATREEASLSDRFHALLRREAEEVNMLLAEREHLMTCLDDVLSSAELKRDRMHHHLAASLIYFLKMEGYKVEPYVRRLRRITEILEKEKPC
;
A
#
# COMPACT_ATOMS: atom_id res chain seq x y z
N MET A 1 25.32 -13.18 41.29
CA MET A 1 24.22 -13.23 40.31
C MET A 1 24.02 -14.67 39.91
N THR A 2 22.93 -15.28 40.35
CA THR A 2 22.63 -16.68 40.04
C THR A 2 22.03 -16.78 38.65
N ARG A 3 22.20 -17.93 37.98
CA ARG A 3 21.63 -18.18 36.64
C ARG A 3 20.11 -17.95 36.60
N SER A 4 19.41 -18.13 37.72
CA SER A 4 17.97 -17.88 37.82
C SER A 4 17.61 -16.40 37.77
N GLU A 5 18.44 -15.52 38.37
CA GLU A 5 18.23 -14.07 38.36
C GLU A 5 18.40 -13.52 36.94
N LEU A 6 19.45 -13.97 36.23
CA LEU A 6 19.69 -13.59 34.83
C LEU A 6 18.55 -14.01 33.89
N LEU A 7 17.97 -15.19 34.10
CA LEU A 7 16.83 -15.66 33.30
C LEU A 7 15.58 -14.83 33.57
N ASN A 8 15.33 -14.47 34.83
CA ASN A 8 14.17 -13.69 35.24
C ASN A 8 14.24 -12.24 34.73
N ASP A 9 15.43 -11.63 34.76
CA ASP A 9 15.66 -10.30 34.19
C ASP A 9 15.44 -10.29 32.66
N LEU A 10 15.90 -11.33 31.98
CA LEU A 10 15.75 -11.46 30.53
C LEU A 10 14.28 -11.70 30.13
N GLU A 11 13.56 -12.50 30.92
CA GLU A 11 12.13 -12.72 30.75
C GLU A 11 11.32 -11.43 30.97
N GLN A 12 11.64 -10.64 31.99
CA GLN A 12 11.02 -9.32 32.20
C GLN A 12 11.32 -8.34 31.06
N SER A 13 12.56 -8.30 30.57
CA SER A 13 12.94 -7.44 29.44
C SER A 13 12.20 -7.83 28.16
N LEU A 14 12.08 -9.13 27.87
CA LEU A 14 11.33 -9.61 26.71
C LEU A 14 9.83 -9.31 26.84
N THR A 15 9.26 -9.50 28.04
CA THR A 15 7.84 -9.21 28.29
C THR A 15 7.55 -7.73 28.07
N ARG A 16 8.36 -6.84 28.64
CA ARG A 16 8.22 -5.38 28.43
C ARG A 16 8.38 -4.98 26.96
N LEU A 17 9.27 -5.65 26.22
CA LEU A 17 9.47 -5.41 24.80
C LEU A 17 8.26 -5.86 23.98
N VAL A 18 7.71 -7.05 24.26
CA VAL A 18 6.50 -7.56 23.60
C VAL A 18 5.29 -6.70 23.91
N ASP A 19 5.11 -6.30 25.17
CA ASP A 19 4.01 -5.42 25.59
C ASP A 19 4.12 -4.05 24.91
N GLY A 20 5.33 -3.48 24.83
CA GLY A 20 5.59 -2.25 24.08
C GLY A 20 5.24 -2.39 22.60
N MET A 21 5.68 -3.48 21.95
CA MET A 21 5.35 -3.74 20.53
C MET A 21 3.86 -3.95 20.29
N LEU A 22 3.13 -4.57 21.23
CA LEU A 22 1.69 -4.76 21.13
C LEU A 22 0.93 -3.43 21.27
N VAL A 23 1.36 -2.56 22.18
CA VAL A 23 0.80 -1.21 22.34
C VAL A 23 1.03 -0.39 21.08
N ASP A 24 2.24 -0.40 20.52
CA ASP A 24 2.57 0.32 19.29
C ASP A 24 1.75 -0.18 18.10
N LYS A 25 1.58 -1.49 17.96
CA LYS A 25 0.73 -2.07 16.92
C LYS A 25 -0.74 -1.73 17.10
N GLY A 26 -1.24 -1.76 18.34
CA GLY A 26 -2.61 -1.38 18.67
C GLY A 26 -2.91 0.06 18.25
N ARG A 27 -2.02 0.99 18.60
CA ARG A 27 -2.11 2.41 18.20
C ARG A 27 -2.04 2.59 16.69
N SER A 28 -1.16 1.83 16.02
CA SER A 28 -1.04 1.89 14.55
C SER A 28 -2.32 1.41 13.84
N ILE A 29 -2.95 0.34 14.33
CA ILE A 29 -4.24 -0.15 13.79
C ILE A 29 -5.34 0.87 14.01
N GLU A 30 -5.40 1.46 15.20
CA GLU A 30 -6.38 2.49 15.51
C GLU A 30 -6.22 3.73 14.61
N PHE A 31 -4.97 4.17 14.39
CA PHE A 31 -4.64 5.22 13.43
C PHE A 31 -5.16 4.89 12.03
N LEU A 32 -4.87 3.70 11.51
CA LEU A 32 -5.28 3.29 10.17
C LEU A 32 -6.80 3.23 10.05
N THR A 33 -7.49 2.71 11.06
CA THR A 33 -8.96 2.62 11.08
C THR A 33 -9.61 4.02 11.01
N ARG A 34 -9.04 4.99 11.73
CA ARG A 34 -9.50 6.38 11.68
C ARG A 34 -9.20 7.03 10.34
N LEU A 35 -8.04 6.73 9.75
CA LEU A 35 -7.66 7.23 8.43
C LEU A 35 -8.59 6.69 7.34
N ASP A 36 -8.92 5.39 7.37
CA ASP A 36 -9.86 4.77 6.44
C ASP A 36 -11.25 5.42 6.55
N ARG A 37 -11.70 5.72 7.78
CA ARG A 37 -12.98 6.42 8.01
C ARG A 37 -12.97 7.84 7.44
N LEU A 38 -11.83 8.53 7.48
CA LEU A 38 -11.65 9.86 6.88
C LEU A 38 -11.63 9.78 5.35
N ASP A 39 -10.96 8.77 4.79
CA ASP A 39 -10.93 8.51 3.34
C ASP A 39 -12.34 8.22 2.81
N ASP A 40 -13.13 7.39 3.51
CA ASP A 40 -14.53 7.14 3.18
C ASP A 40 -15.36 8.44 3.14
N ILE A 41 -15.13 9.35 4.10
CA ILE A 41 -15.79 10.66 4.13
C ILE A 41 -15.37 11.50 2.91
N ALA A 42 -14.07 11.55 2.61
CA ALA A 42 -13.55 12.28 1.46
C ALA A 42 -14.12 11.75 0.13
N ILE A 43 -14.19 10.42 -0.04
CA ILE A 43 -14.77 9.76 -1.21
C ILE A 43 -16.25 10.12 -1.37
N ASP A 44 -17.04 10.08 -0.29
CA ASP A 44 -18.45 10.43 -0.33
C ASP A 44 -18.64 11.91 -0.72
N MET A 45 -17.83 12.82 -0.16
CA MET A 45 -17.85 14.24 -0.51
C MET A 45 -17.46 14.48 -1.98
N ALA A 46 -16.44 13.78 -2.48
CA ALA A 46 -16.02 13.86 -3.89
C ALA A 46 -17.11 13.36 -4.85
N ARG A 47 -17.97 12.44 -4.41
CA ARG A 47 -19.16 11.97 -5.15
C ARG A 47 -20.36 12.94 -5.04
N GLY A 48 -20.23 14.03 -4.30
CA GLY A 48 -21.31 14.99 -4.05
C GLY A 48 -22.33 14.51 -3.01
N ILE A 49 -22.02 13.46 -2.24
CA ILE A 49 -22.84 13.01 -1.12
C ILE A 49 -22.56 13.94 0.06
N ASN A 50 -23.62 14.46 0.70
CA ASN A 50 -23.44 15.27 1.90
C ASN A 50 -22.93 14.39 3.06
N ALA A 51 -21.68 14.62 3.47
CA ALA A 51 -21.02 13.94 4.57
C ALA A 51 -20.68 14.89 5.74
N ASP A 52 -21.31 16.06 5.81
CA ASP A 52 -20.95 17.14 6.73
C ASP A 52 -21.08 16.72 8.20
N ALA A 53 -22.18 16.04 8.55
CA ALA A 53 -22.39 15.52 9.90
C ALA A 53 -21.36 14.45 10.29
N ARG A 54 -20.89 13.65 9.33
CA ARG A 54 -19.86 12.63 9.56
C ARG A 54 -18.49 13.28 9.75
N LEU A 55 -18.17 14.29 8.94
CA LEU A 55 -16.93 15.04 9.07
C LEU A 55 -16.88 15.82 10.39
N ALA A 56 -17.97 16.48 10.77
CA ALA A 56 -18.08 17.16 12.06
C ALA A 56 -17.92 16.18 13.24
N GLY A 57 -18.60 15.02 13.17
CA GLY A 57 -18.45 13.95 14.17
C GLY A 57 -17.02 13.42 14.22
N PHE A 58 -16.36 13.29 13.07
CA PHE A 58 -14.97 12.89 13.00
C PHE A 58 -14.05 13.87 13.73
N PHE A 59 -14.19 15.18 13.52
CA PHE A 59 -13.38 16.18 14.22
C PHE A 59 -13.61 16.15 15.73
N ALA A 60 -14.87 16.06 16.16
CA ALA A 60 -15.22 15.97 17.58
C ALA A 60 -14.62 14.72 18.25
N ASP A 61 -14.72 13.56 17.59
CA ASP A 61 -14.21 12.28 18.12
C ASP A 61 -12.67 12.24 18.16
N ASN A 62 -12.00 12.98 17.27
CA ASN A 62 -10.55 12.84 17.05
C ASN A 62 -9.73 14.06 17.47
N THR A 63 -10.31 15.08 18.11
CA THR A 63 -9.56 16.27 18.55
C THR A 63 -8.26 15.95 19.32
N PRO A 64 -8.20 14.94 20.22
CA PRO A 64 -6.96 14.58 20.90
C PRO A 64 -5.82 14.14 19.96
N TRP A 65 -6.16 13.65 18.77
CA TRP A 65 -5.22 13.14 17.77
C TRP A 65 -4.33 14.25 17.18
N LEU A 66 -4.83 15.49 17.16
CA LEU A 66 -4.05 16.65 16.72
C LEU A 66 -2.87 16.95 17.65
N LEU A 67 -3.06 16.63 18.92
CA LEU A 67 -2.12 16.90 20.01
C LEU A 67 -1.21 15.71 20.29
N ASP A 68 -1.42 14.58 19.60
CA ASP A 68 -0.67 13.37 19.82
C ASP A 68 0.74 13.48 19.19
N GLU A 69 1.75 13.50 20.06
CA GLU A 69 3.16 13.54 19.66
C GLU A 69 3.62 12.19 19.09
N ASP A 70 2.90 11.09 19.38
CA ASP A 70 3.33 9.72 19.05
C ASP A 70 3.12 9.34 17.57
N LEU A 71 2.43 10.17 16.78
CA LEU A 71 2.24 9.91 15.36
C LEU A 71 3.53 10.17 14.58
N THR A 72 3.92 9.19 13.76
CA THR A 72 5.08 9.33 12.88
C THR A 72 4.87 10.44 11.84
N THR A 73 5.95 11.09 11.40
CA THR A 73 5.89 12.13 10.36
C THR A 73 5.18 11.65 9.08
N ALA A 74 5.35 10.37 8.73
CA ALA A 74 4.68 9.78 7.57
C ALA A 74 3.16 9.67 7.76
N GLN A 75 2.71 9.27 8.95
CA GLN A 75 1.30 9.20 9.31
C GLN A 75 0.65 10.59 9.31
N LYS A 76 1.29 11.57 9.95
CA LYS A 76 0.85 12.98 9.94
C LYS A 76 0.73 13.50 8.49
N GLY A 77 1.75 13.24 7.66
CA GLY A 77 1.73 13.65 6.25
C GLY A 77 0.57 13.07 5.42
N ARG A 78 0.22 11.79 5.64
CA ARG A 78 -0.94 11.17 4.96
C ARG A 78 -2.26 11.80 5.38
N ALA A 79 -2.49 11.91 6.68
CA ALA A 79 -3.70 12.55 7.22
C ALA A 79 -3.83 14.01 6.75
N GLY A 80 -2.72 14.76 6.78
CA GLY A 80 -2.67 16.13 6.29
C GLY A 80 -3.01 16.25 4.80
N THR A 81 -2.66 15.26 3.98
CA THR A 81 -3.02 15.25 2.55
C THR A 81 -4.53 15.08 2.37
N LEU A 82 -5.17 14.16 3.10
CA LEU A 82 -6.62 13.96 3.05
C LEU A 82 -7.39 15.20 3.53
N PHE A 83 -6.92 15.87 4.58
CA PHE A 83 -7.54 17.11 5.03
C PHE A 83 -7.41 18.25 4.01
N ALA A 84 -6.29 18.34 3.30
CA ALA A 84 -6.14 19.30 2.21
C ALA A 84 -7.14 19.03 1.07
N GLU A 85 -7.32 17.77 0.69
CA GLU A 85 -8.31 17.38 -0.33
C GLU A 85 -9.75 17.71 0.11
N ILE A 86 -10.10 17.40 1.36
CA ILE A 86 -11.40 17.77 1.94
C ILE A 86 -11.58 19.30 1.95
N THR A 87 -10.53 20.05 2.27
CA THR A 87 -10.56 21.52 2.25
C THR A 87 -10.85 22.04 0.85
N ASP A 88 -10.19 21.48 -0.18
CA ASP A 88 -10.42 21.86 -1.57
C ASP A 88 -11.86 21.54 -2.03
N LEU A 89 -12.40 20.38 -1.61
CA LEU A 89 -13.79 20.00 -1.87
C LEU A 89 -14.80 20.96 -1.21
N LEU A 90 -14.51 21.40 0.01
CA LEU A 90 -15.34 22.33 0.76
C LEU A 90 -15.22 23.78 0.25
N ALA A 91 -14.07 24.17 -0.31
CA ALA A 91 -13.85 25.51 -0.85
C ALA A 91 -14.78 25.86 -2.02
N ALA A 92 -15.28 24.85 -2.74
CA ALA A 92 -16.27 25.03 -3.81
C ALA A 92 -17.68 25.37 -3.29
N ARG A 93 -17.92 25.25 -1.99
CA ARG A 93 -19.22 25.47 -1.36
C ARG A 93 -19.36 26.89 -0.81
N THR A 94 -20.60 27.36 -0.70
CA THR A 94 -20.94 28.71 -0.22
C THR A 94 -21.76 28.72 1.06
N ASP A 95 -22.17 27.54 1.56
CA ASP A 95 -22.91 27.41 2.81
C ASP A 95 -22.02 27.62 4.05
N GLU A 96 -22.62 28.15 5.12
CA GLU A 96 -21.90 28.49 6.36
C GLU A 96 -21.29 27.26 7.03
N GLU A 97 -21.94 26.10 6.93
CA GLU A 97 -21.45 24.83 7.47
C GLU A 97 -20.20 24.35 6.73
N GLY A 98 -20.23 24.32 5.40
CA GLY A 98 -19.07 23.99 4.58
C GLY A 98 -17.87 24.91 4.84
N LEU A 99 -18.12 26.21 5.07
CA LEU A 99 -17.05 27.17 5.40
C LEU A 99 -16.43 26.91 6.79
N LYS A 100 -17.23 26.53 7.79
CA LYS A 100 -16.72 26.17 9.13
C LYS A 100 -15.89 24.90 9.08
N LEU A 101 -16.43 23.85 8.44
CA LEU A 101 -15.73 22.58 8.25
C LEU A 101 -14.46 22.74 7.42
N GLY A 102 -14.47 23.62 6.42
CA GLY A 102 -13.29 23.92 5.60
C GLY A 102 -12.16 24.56 6.41
N ARG A 103 -12.49 25.48 7.34
CA ARG A 103 -11.50 26.07 8.25
C ARG A 103 -10.92 25.05 9.21
N GLU A 104 -11.78 24.19 9.77
CA GLU A 104 -11.33 23.12 10.67
C GLU A 104 -10.44 22.12 9.92
N ALA A 105 -10.84 21.67 8.73
CA ALA A 105 -10.00 20.83 7.87
C ALA A 105 -8.65 21.49 7.54
N GLU A 106 -8.63 22.80 7.26
CA GLU A 106 -7.41 23.54 6.98
C GLU A 106 -6.48 23.62 8.22
N GLU A 107 -7.04 23.87 9.41
CA GLU A 107 -6.29 23.84 10.66
C GLU A 107 -5.64 22.48 10.91
N TRP A 108 -6.40 21.40 10.66
CA TRP A 108 -5.91 20.04 10.78
C TRP A 108 -4.83 19.72 9.76
N SER A 109 -5.00 20.14 8.50
CA SER A 109 -3.98 19.99 7.45
C SER A 109 -2.68 20.67 7.87
N ARG A 110 -2.74 21.89 8.40
CA ARG A 110 -1.55 22.63 8.85
C ARG A 110 -0.88 21.97 10.06
N ALA A 111 -1.66 21.56 11.06
CA ALA A 111 -1.14 20.92 12.26
C ALA A 111 -0.42 19.59 11.93
N MET A 112 -0.95 18.84 10.96
CA MET A 112 -0.39 17.57 10.51
C MET A 112 0.77 17.73 9.50
N GLY A 113 1.19 18.95 9.19
CA GLY A 113 2.26 19.21 8.21
C GLY A 113 1.86 18.84 6.78
N GLY A 114 0.55 18.72 6.51
CA GLY A 114 0.00 18.53 5.19
C GLY A 114 0.30 19.74 4.32
N ARG A 115 1.36 19.64 3.52
CA ARG A 115 1.44 20.44 2.30
C ARG A 115 0.51 19.78 1.29
N PRO A 116 -0.38 20.52 0.61
CA PRO A 116 -1.09 19.94 -0.51
C PRO A 116 -0.04 19.37 -1.45
N LEU A 117 -0.04 18.05 -1.62
CA LEU A 117 0.76 17.41 -2.65
C LEU A 117 0.14 17.84 -3.96
N ARG A 118 0.53 19.03 -4.43
CA ARG A 118 0.33 19.40 -5.82
C ARG A 118 1.10 18.34 -6.57
N LEU A 119 0.38 17.37 -7.12
CA LEU A 119 0.86 16.41 -8.10
C LEU A 119 1.28 17.25 -9.31
N VAL A 120 2.44 17.89 -9.19
CA VAL A 120 3.19 18.39 -10.32
C VAL A 120 3.69 17.11 -10.94
N LEU A 121 2.90 16.58 -11.88
CA LEU A 121 3.38 15.67 -12.89
C LEU A 121 4.57 16.39 -13.53
N ARG A 122 5.76 16.13 -12.98
CA ARG A 122 7.00 16.62 -13.53
C ARG A 122 7.10 15.85 -14.83
N ALA A 123 6.80 16.51 -15.94
CA ALA A 123 7.05 15.99 -17.28
C ALA A 123 8.56 15.88 -17.45
N THR A 124 9.17 14.90 -16.80
CA THR A 124 10.55 14.52 -17.02
C THR A 124 10.57 13.69 -18.29
N ARG A 125 10.96 14.37 -19.38
CA ARG A 125 11.19 13.83 -20.72
C ARG A 125 9.95 13.24 -21.41
N GLU A 126 9.96 13.32 -22.73
CA GLU A 126 9.16 12.49 -23.62
C GLU A 126 9.55 11.02 -23.42
N GLU A 127 9.26 10.46 -22.24
CA GLU A 127 9.27 9.02 -22.05
C GLU A 127 8.05 8.49 -22.79
N ALA A 128 8.26 7.48 -23.64
CA ALA A 128 7.20 6.78 -24.36
C ALA A 128 6.00 6.56 -23.43
N SER A 129 4.79 6.73 -23.96
CA SER A 129 3.58 6.70 -23.13
C SER A 129 3.58 5.44 -22.25
N LEU A 130 2.97 5.50 -21.06
CA LEU A 130 2.85 4.32 -20.20
C LEU A 130 2.32 3.12 -21.00
N SER A 131 1.41 3.38 -21.94
CA SER A 131 0.90 2.41 -22.91
C SER A 131 2.01 1.80 -23.77
N ASP A 132 2.90 2.61 -24.36
CA ASP A 132 4.01 2.13 -25.19
C ASP A 132 5.00 1.26 -24.39
N ARG A 133 5.30 1.65 -23.15
CA ARG A 133 6.15 0.84 -22.26
C ARG A 133 5.49 -0.48 -21.90
N PHE A 134 4.19 -0.47 -21.65
CA PHE A 134 3.41 -1.68 -21.40
C PHE A 134 3.37 -2.59 -22.63
N HIS A 135 3.12 -2.03 -23.82
CA HIS A 135 3.16 -2.78 -25.07
C HIS A 135 4.54 -3.36 -25.36
N ALA A 136 5.62 -2.63 -25.10
CA ALA A 136 6.98 -3.14 -25.24
C ALA A 136 7.26 -4.31 -24.29
N LEU A 137 6.77 -4.24 -23.05
CA LEU A 137 6.90 -5.32 -22.07
C LEU A 137 6.12 -6.57 -22.52
N LEU A 138 4.87 -6.41 -22.93
CA LEU A 138 4.05 -7.52 -23.45
C LEU A 138 4.68 -8.17 -24.69
N ARG A 139 5.26 -7.36 -25.59
CA ARG A 139 5.94 -7.88 -26.78
C ARG A 139 7.15 -8.73 -26.40
N ARG A 140 7.95 -8.26 -25.45
CA ARG A 140 9.10 -9.00 -24.92
C ARG A 140 8.68 -10.30 -24.24
N GLU A 141 7.63 -10.29 -23.42
CA GLU A 141 7.10 -11.50 -22.80
C GLU A 141 6.61 -12.50 -23.85
N ALA A 142 5.90 -12.03 -24.88
CA ALA A 142 5.44 -12.89 -25.97
C ALA A 142 6.59 -13.52 -26.75
N GLU A 143 7.65 -12.76 -27.03
CA GLU A 143 8.87 -13.28 -27.67
C GLU A 143 9.55 -14.35 -26.82
N GLU A 144 9.64 -14.15 -25.50
CA GLU A 144 10.24 -15.11 -24.58
C GLU A 144 9.43 -16.42 -24.48
N VAL A 145 8.10 -16.33 -24.43
CA VAL A 145 7.22 -17.51 -24.48
C VAL A 145 7.36 -18.25 -25.81
N ASN A 146 7.41 -17.53 -26.93
CA ASN A 146 7.57 -18.15 -28.24
C ASN A 146 8.92 -18.87 -28.38
N MET A 147 10.00 -18.32 -27.82
CA MET A 147 11.29 -19.01 -27.78
C MET A 147 11.22 -20.29 -26.95
N LEU A 148 10.60 -20.23 -25.77
CA LEU A 148 10.43 -21.41 -24.90
C LEU A 148 9.53 -22.48 -25.51
N LEU A 149 8.48 -22.08 -26.23
CA LEU A 149 7.58 -22.98 -26.95
C LEU A 149 8.22 -23.57 -28.20
N ALA A 150 9.12 -22.84 -28.87
CA ALA A 150 9.87 -23.39 -30.00
C ALA A 150 10.76 -24.57 -29.59
N GLU A 151 11.24 -24.56 -28.34
CA GLU A 151 12.03 -25.64 -27.77
C GLU A 151 11.17 -26.74 -27.12
N ARG A 152 9.91 -26.47 -26.76
CA ARG A 152 9.05 -27.40 -25.99
C ARG A 152 7.57 -27.39 -26.40
N GLU A 153 6.99 -28.58 -26.48
CA GLU A 153 5.64 -28.81 -27.02
C GLU A 153 4.47 -28.33 -26.13
N HIS A 154 4.68 -27.95 -24.86
CA HIS A 154 3.58 -27.66 -23.94
C HIS A 154 3.81 -26.47 -22.99
N LEU A 155 2.81 -25.58 -22.90
CA LEU A 155 2.85 -24.35 -22.10
C LEU A 155 3.09 -24.58 -20.60
N MET A 156 2.60 -25.69 -20.05
CA MET A 156 2.84 -26.06 -18.65
C MET A 156 4.32 -26.36 -18.38
N THR A 157 5.02 -26.95 -19.35
CA THR A 157 6.45 -27.21 -19.25
C THR A 157 7.22 -25.89 -19.27
N CYS A 158 6.82 -24.94 -20.13
CA CYS A 158 7.38 -23.59 -20.12
C CYS A 158 7.14 -22.90 -18.77
N LEU A 159 5.95 -23.02 -18.18
CA LEU A 159 5.67 -22.46 -16.86
C LEU A 159 6.59 -23.04 -15.78
N ASP A 160 6.83 -24.36 -15.80
CA ASP A 160 7.75 -25.00 -14.84
C ASP A 160 9.19 -24.52 -14.99
N ASP A 161 9.65 -24.32 -16.23
CA ASP A 161 10.99 -23.78 -16.51
C ASP A 161 11.11 -22.32 -16.12
N VAL A 162 10.08 -21.50 -16.37
CA VAL A 162 10.04 -20.08 -15.97
C VAL A 162 10.02 -19.96 -14.45
N LEU A 163 9.25 -20.78 -13.75
CA LEU A 163 9.24 -20.82 -12.28
C LEU A 163 10.59 -21.26 -11.71
N SER A 164 11.21 -22.27 -12.32
CA SER A 164 12.56 -22.73 -11.91
C SER A 164 13.61 -21.66 -12.19
N SER A 165 13.48 -20.93 -13.29
CA SER A 165 14.35 -19.79 -13.63
C SER A 165 14.14 -18.60 -12.70
N ALA A 166 12.91 -18.31 -12.31
CA ALA A 166 12.59 -17.29 -11.31
C ALA A 166 13.19 -17.63 -9.94
N GLU A 167 13.16 -18.91 -9.56
CA GLU A 167 13.75 -19.44 -8.33
C GLU A 167 15.29 -19.37 -8.35
N LEU A 168 15.92 -19.76 -9.46
CA LEU A 168 17.37 -19.78 -9.63
C LEU A 168 17.98 -18.39 -9.83
N LYS A 169 17.46 -17.63 -10.79
CA LYS A 169 18.04 -16.34 -11.22
C LYS A 169 17.54 -15.16 -10.39
N ARG A 170 16.46 -15.34 -9.62
CA ARG A 170 15.82 -14.28 -8.80
C ARG A 170 15.46 -13.03 -9.60
N ASP A 171 15.20 -13.21 -10.89
CA ASP A 171 14.88 -12.11 -11.79
C ASP A 171 13.39 -11.77 -11.71
N ARG A 172 13.08 -10.48 -11.51
CA ARG A 172 11.71 -9.97 -11.46
C ARG A 172 10.97 -10.22 -12.77
N MET A 173 11.67 -10.24 -13.91
CA MET A 173 11.06 -10.50 -15.21
C MET A 173 10.46 -11.90 -15.27
N HIS A 174 11.22 -12.93 -14.90
CA HIS A 174 10.74 -14.31 -14.87
C HIS A 174 9.62 -14.51 -13.85
N HIS A 175 9.62 -13.72 -12.77
CA HIS A 175 8.51 -13.71 -11.80
C HIS A 175 7.21 -13.18 -12.41
N HIS A 176 7.28 -12.04 -13.12
CA HIS A 176 6.13 -11.47 -13.82
C HIS A 176 5.61 -12.40 -14.92
N LEU A 177 6.52 -13.01 -15.68
CA LEU A 177 6.18 -13.98 -16.72
C LEU A 177 5.48 -15.22 -16.15
N ALA A 178 5.98 -15.76 -15.02
CA ALA A 178 5.31 -16.87 -14.34
C ALA A 178 3.89 -16.48 -13.88
N ALA A 179 3.73 -15.27 -13.34
CA ALA A 179 2.43 -14.76 -12.89
C ALA A 179 1.45 -14.59 -14.06
N SER A 180 1.90 -14.04 -15.20
CA SER A 180 1.06 -13.84 -16.39
C SER A 180 0.64 -15.18 -17.00
N LEU A 181 1.55 -16.15 -17.09
CA LEU A 181 1.24 -17.51 -17.55
C LEU A 181 0.23 -18.23 -16.64
N ILE A 182 0.41 -18.15 -15.32
CA ILE A 182 -0.53 -18.73 -14.35
C ILE A 182 -1.92 -18.09 -14.47
N TYR A 183 -1.97 -16.77 -14.65
CA TYR A 183 -3.23 -16.05 -14.82
C TYR A 183 -3.96 -16.50 -16.09
N PHE A 184 -3.25 -16.58 -17.22
CA PHE A 184 -3.81 -17.06 -18.48
C PHE A 184 -4.36 -18.49 -18.36
N LEU A 185 -3.56 -19.41 -17.82
CA LEU A 185 -3.98 -20.80 -17.63
C LEU A 185 -5.21 -20.92 -16.70
N LYS A 186 -5.32 -20.06 -15.68
CA LYS A 186 -6.49 -20.02 -14.80
C LYS A 186 -7.74 -19.57 -15.54
N MET A 187 -7.63 -18.57 -16.42
CA MET A 187 -8.74 -18.09 -17.25
C MET A 187 -9.26 -19.17 -18.21
N GLU A 188 -8.35 -19.98 -18.74
CA GLU A 188 -8.68 -21.14 -19.60
C GLU A 188 -9.15 -22.39 -18.80
N GLY A 189 -9.33 -22.27 -17.49
CA GLY A 189 -9.88 -23.34 -16.65
C GLY A 189 -8.88 -24.42 -16.22
N TYR A 190 -7.57 -24.20 -16.40
CA TYR A 190 -6.55 -25.14 -15.94
C TYR A 190 -6.38 -25.09 -14.42
N LYS A 191 -6.04 -26.25 -13.83
CA LYS A 191 -5.74 -26.38 -12.39
C LYS A 191 -4.34 -25.87 -12.08
N VAL A 192 -4.21 -24.56 -11.84
CA VAL A 192 -2.91 -23.89 -11.60
C VAL A 192 -2.50 -23.77 -10.14
N GLU A 193 -3.30 -24.30 -9.20
CA GLU A 193 -3.08 -24.17 -7.75
C GLU A 193 -1.67 -24.54 -7.26
N PRO A 194 -1.01 -25.62 -7.76
CA PRO A 194 0.36 -25.95 -7.34
C PRO A 194 1.36 -24.85 -7.72
N TYR A 195 1.21 -24.28 -8.91
CA TYR A 195 2.09 -23.25 -9.47
C TYR A 195 1.92 -21.92 -8.74
N VAL A 196 0.70 -21.56 -8.36
CA VAL A 196 0.41 -20.38 -7.52
C VAL A 196 1.13 -20.47 -6.18
N ARG A 197 1.06 -21.64 -5.52
CA ARG A 197 1.74 -21.87 -4.23
C ARG A 197 3.26 -21.84 -4.36
N ARG A 198 3.80 -22.30 -5.49
CA ARG A 198 5.24 -22.22 -5.78
C ARG A 198 5.66 -20.78 -6.01
N LEU A 199 4.91 -20.01 -6.80
CA LEU A 199 5.19 -18.59 -7.07
C LEU A 199 5.18 -17.76 -5.77
N ARG A 200 4.18 -17.94 -4.90
CA ARG A 200 4.09 -17.23 -3.61
C ARG A 200 5.33 -17.46 -2.73
N ARG A 201 5.82 -18.70 -2.66
CA ARG A 201 7.04 -19.03 -1.92
C ARG A 201 8.26 -18.28 -2.47
N ILE A 202 8.38 -18.19 -3.80
CA ILE A 202 9.45 -17.42 -4.44
C ILE A 202 9.31 -15.92 -4.09
N THR A 203 8.08 -15.37 -4.11
CA THR A 203 7.83 -13.96 -3.73
C THR A 203 8.26 -13.67 -2.29
N GLU A 204 7.90 -14.52 -1.34
CA GLU A 204 8.25 -14.35 0.08
C GLU A 204 9.77 -14.33 0.30
N ILE A 205 10.52 -15.15 -0.45
CA ILE A 205 11.98 -15.16 -0.41
C ILE A 205 12.54 -13.84 -0.95
N LEU A 206 12.02 -13.35 -2.08
CA LEU A 206 12.44 -12.10 -2.70
C LEU A 206 12.14 -10.87 -1.82
N GLU A 207 11.05 -10.90 -1.04
CA GLU A 207 10.67 -9.82 -0.13
C GLU A 207 11.55 -9.77 1.12
N LYS A 208 11.91 -10.92 1.69
CA LYS A 208 12.79 -11.01 2.88
C LYS A 208 14.22 -10.55 2.62
N GLU A 209 14.66 -10.60 1.37
CA GLU A 209 16.03 -10.22 0.98
C GLU A 209 16.17 -8.75 0.56
N LYS A 210 15.09 -7.96 0.49
CA LYS A 210 15.23 -6.51 0.34
C LYS A 210 15.86 -5.96 1.63
N PRO A 211 17.13 -5.52 1.62
CA PRO A 211 17.68 -4.81 2.76
C PRO A 211 16.93 -3.49 2.87
N CYS A 212 16.43 -3.18 4.06
CA CYS A 212 15.99 -1.84 4.40
C CYS A 212 17.08 -0.81 4.11
#